data_AF-A0A6I2MM96-F1
#
_entry.id   AF-A0A6I2MM96-F1
#
_cell.length_a   1.000
_cell.length_b   1.000
_cell.length_c   1.000
_cell.angle_alpha   90.00
_cell.angle_beta   90.00
_cell.angle_gamma   90.00
#
_symmetry.space_group_name_H-M   'P 1'
#
loop_
_entity.id
_entity.type
_entity.pdbx_description
1 polymer ?
#
loop_
_entity_poly.entity_id
_entity_poly.type
_entity_poly.pdbx_seq_one_letter_code
_entity_poly.pdbx_strand_id
1 'polypeptide(L)'
;MGTYKKVLTKPLWILIGAISMGLLMKILGWPMANEVMLISFIAIGSLYTYRFWKKPLKRFNDYNKLVFILFWALNGVLNILDVPHNLFIHSIIAISFVLWFVFEGTSYFLRGNQKVKNRSLHLLWNVVMVLGTLAIIAGSLLKILNWEYSTLVLILGIAILCAYIFKDTFSTNQRITKEEQNNEEYQL
;
A
#
# COMPACT_ATOMS: atom_id res chain seq x y z
N MET A 1 -15.99 -22.63 16.49
CA MET A 1 -15.78 -21.26 15.96
C MET A 1 -14.68 -21.33 14.93
N GLY A 2 -15.01 -21.19 13.64
CA GLY A 2 -14.07 -21.44 12.54
C GLY A 2 -13.02 -20.35 12.45
N THR A 3 -11.75 -20.73 12.59
CA THR A 3 -10.56 -19.90 12.41
C THR A 3 -10.62 -19.22 11.03
N TYR A 4 -10.88 -17.92 10.98
CA TYR A 4 -10.98 -17.20 9.71
C TYR A 4 -9.58 -16.94 9.18
N LYS A 5 -9.02 -17.93 8.45
CA LYS A 5 -7.75 -17.79 7.73
C LYS A 5 -7.86 -16.55 6.84
N LYS A 6 -7.01 -15.53 7.04
CA LYS A 6 -6.98 -14.32 6.19
C LYS A 6 -6.66 -14.70 4.74
N VAL A 7 -7.70 -15.03 3.98
CA VAL A 7 -7.60 -15.31 2.55
C VAL A 7 -7.32 -13.96 1.84
N LEU A 8 -6.42 -13.95 0.85
CA LEU A 8 -6.10 -12.82 -0.04
C LEU A 8 -5.13 -11.72 0.45
N THR A 9 -4.41 -11.86 1.55
CA THR A 9 -3.38 -10.85 1.89
C THR A 9 -2.25 -10.84 0.85
N LYS A 10 -1.73 -12.01 0.46
CA LYS A 10 -0.64 -12.16 -0.51
C LYS A 10 -0.95 -11.57 -1.91
N PRO A 11 -2.09 -11.87 -2.57
CA PRO A 11 -2.38 -11.32 -3.90
C PRO A 11 -2.47 -9.79 -3.91
N LEU A 12 -2.94 -9.15 -2.83
CA LEU A 12 -2.98 -7.68 -2.76
C LEU A 12 -1.56 -7.07 -2.76
N TRP A 13 -0.61 -7.64 -2.01
CA TRP A 13 0.78 -7.17 -2.01
C TRP A 13 1.45 -7.32 -3.36
N ILE A 14 1.21 -8.44 -4.05
CA ILE A 14 1.71 -8.67 -5.41
C ILE A 14 1.20 -7.58 -6.37
N LEU A 15 -0.08 -7.23 -6.27
CA LEU A 15 -0.67 -6.19 -7.13
C LEU A 15 -0.14 -4.78 -6.81
N ILE A 16 0.12 -4.47 -5.54
CA ILE A 16 0.76 -3.19 -5.16
C ILE A 16 2.19 -3.13 -5.75
N GLY A 17 2.92 -4.25 -5.72
CA GLY A 17 4.22 -4.37 -6.39
C GLY A 17 4.09 -4.19 -7.91
N ALA A 18 3.07 -4.78 -8.53
CA ALA A 18 2.80 -4.65 -9.96
C ALA A 18 2.46 -3.20 -10.37
N ILE A 19 1.68 -2.47 -9.58
CA ILE A 19 1.44 -1.03 -9.80
C ILE A 19 2.74 -0.24 -9.71
N SER A 20 3.55 -0.52 -8.68
CA SER A 20 4.82 0.18 -8.47
C SER A 20 5.79 -0.08 -9.63
N MET A 21 5.84 -1.31 -10.14
CA MET A 21 6.61 -1.68 -11.32
C MET A 21 6.06 -0.99 -12.57
N GLY A 22 4.74 -0.97 -12.78
CA GLY A 22 4.11 -0.27 -13.89
C GLY A 22 4.40 1.23 -13.88
N LEU A 23 4.47 1.85 -12.71
CA LEU A 23 4.84 3.25 -12.56
C LEU A 23 6.31 3.50 -12.91
N LEU A 24 7.20 2.57 -12.54
CA LEU A 24 8.61 2.58 -12.93
C LEU A 24 8.75 2.43 -14.46
N MET A 25 8.01 1.48 -15.07
CA MET A 25 7.94 1.32 -16.52
C MET A 25 7.47 2.59 -17.23
N LYS A 26 6.45 3.26 -16.69
CA LYS A 26 5.92 4.52 -17.25
C LYS A 26 6.97 5.62 -17.24
N ILE A 27 7.79 5.72 -16.19
CA ILE A 27 8.87 6.70 -16.10
C ILE A 27 10.01 6.37 -17.06
N LEU A 28 10.36 5.09 -17.21
CA LEU A 28 11.40 4.63 -18.13
C LEU A 28 10.96 4.63 -19.60
N GLY A 29 9.69 4.92 -19.90
CA GLY A 29 9.15 4.89 -21.26
C GLY A 29 8.99 3.47 -21.82
N TRP A 30 8.89 2.46 -20.97
CA TRP A 30 8.68 1.08 -21.42
C TRP A 30 7.25 0.87 -21.95
N PRO A 31 7.08 0.06 -23.01
CA PRO A 31 5.76 -0.26 -23.54
C PRO A 31 4.93 -1.02 -22.50
N MET A 32 3.60 -1.01 -22.66
CA MET A 32 2.62 -1.68 -21.80
C MET A 32 2.55 -1.18 -20.34
N ALA A 33 3.26 -0.11 -19.96
CA ALA A 33 3.24 0.42 -18.60
C ALA A 33 1.81 0.74 -18.12
N ASN A 34 1.03 1.43 -18.96
CA ASN A 34 -0.36 1.79 -18.68
C ASN A 34 -1.25 0.55 -18.52
N GLU A 35 -1.05 -0.48 -19.34
CA GLU A 35 -1.84 -1.73 -19.30
C GLU A 35 -1.59 -2.51 -18.01
N VAL A 36 -0.31 -2.67 -17.63
CA VAL A 36 0.08 -3.33 -16.37
C VAL A 36 -0.52 -2.60 -15.17
N MET A 37 -0.44 -1.27 -15.15
CA MET A 37 -1.04 -0.46 -14.08
C MET A 37 -2.56 -0.61 -14.04
N LEU A 38 -3.24 -0.55 -15.20
CA LEU A 38 -4.70 -0.62 -15.31
C LEU A 38 -5.23 -1.97 -14.81
N ILE A 39 -4.66 -3.08 -15.27
CA ILE A 39 -5.02 -4.42 -14.81
C ILE A 39 -4.81 -4.53 -13.29
N SER A 40 -3.71 -3.99 -12.79
CA SER A 40 -3.40 -4.04 -11.36
C SER A 40 -4.39 -3.23 -10.53
N PHE A 41 -4.77 -2.03 -10.95
CA PHE A 41 -5.78 -1.22 -10.24
C PHE A 41 -7.16 -1.88 -10.22
N ILE A 42 -7.62 -2.42 -11.35
CA ILE A 42 -8.91 -3.13 -11.42
C ILE A 42 -8.90 -4.37 -10.52
N ALA A 43 -7.79 -5.13 -10.56
CA ALA A 43 -7.62 -6.31 -9.72
C ALA A 43 -7.62 -5.96 -8.23
N ILE A 44 -6.94 -4.89 -7.81
CA ILE A 44 -6.95 -4.44 -6.41
C ILE A 44 -8.36 -4.06 -5.97
N GLY A 45 -9.09 -3.25 -6.75
CA GLY A 45 -10.44 -2.85 -6.41
C GLY A 45 -11.37 -4.05 -6.23
N SER A 46 -11.27 -5.03 -7.14
CA SER A 46 -12.08 -6.25 -7.12
C SER A 46 -11.72 -7.17 -5.94
N LEU A 47 -10.43 -7.46 -5.74
CA LEU A 47 -9.93 -8.31 -4.65
C LEU A 47 -10.23 -7.71 -3.28
N TYR A 48 -10.09 -6.38 -3.14
CA TYR A 48 -10.36 -5.71 -1.86
C TYR A 48 -11.85 -5.71 -1.53
N THR A 49 -12.71 -5.48 -2.53
CA THR A 49 -14.17 -5.59 -2.37
C THR A 49 -14.58 -7.00 -1.94
N TYR A 50 -14.05 -8.02 -2.62
CA TYR A 50 -14.31 -9.41 -2.25
C TYR A 50 -13.84 -9.74 -0.83
N ARG A 51 -12.64 -9.26 -0.45
CA ARG A 51 -12.10 -9.42 0.91
C ARG A 51 -12.98 -8.75 1.96
N PHE A 52 -13.49 -7.55 1.68
CA PHE A 52 -14.39 -6.84 2.57
C PHE A 52 -15.73 -7.57 2.75
N TRP A 53 -16.29 -8.11 1.66
CA TRP A 53 -17.56 -8.83 1.69
C TRP A 53 -17.51 -10.07 2.57
N LYS A 54 -16.38 -10.76 2.52
CA LYS A 54 -16.10 -11.97 3.28
C LYS A 54 -15.96 -11.74 4.80
N LYS A 55 -15.81 -10.49 5.25
CA LYS A 55 -15.56 -10.19 6.66
C LYS A 55 -16.85 -10.32 7.50
N PRO A 56 -16.86 -11.12 8.58
CA PRO A 56 -18.07 -11.40 9.36
C PRO A 56 -18.51 -10.22 10.26
N LEU A 57 -17.56 -9.49 10.86
CA LEU A 57 -17.82 -8.23 11.57
C LEU A 57 -17.12 -7.08 10.85
N LYS A 58 -17.90 -6.07 10.47
CA LYS A 58 -17.42 -4.87 9.77
C LYS A 58 -17.42 -3.70 10.74
N ARG A 59 -16.25 -3.18 11.06
CA ARG A 59 -16.10 -1.96 11.87
C ARG A 59 -16.12 -0.73 10.97
N PHE A 60 -16.42 0.45 11.51
CA PHE A 60 -16.42 1.71 10.75
C PHE A 60 -15.11 1.92 9.96
N ASN A 61 -13.97 1.64 10.59
CA ASN A 61 -12.67 1.75 9.93
C ASN A 61 -12.50 0.79 8.72
N ASP A 62 -13.19 -0.35 8.70
CA ASP A 62 -13.16 -1.25 7.55
C ASP A 62 -13.89 -0.64 6.34
N TYR A 63 -15.01 0.04 6.57
CA TYR A 63 -15.73 0.77 5.51
C TYR A 63 -14.89 1.93 4.99
N ASN A 64 -14.26 2.69 5.88
CA ASN A 64 -13.38 3.80 5.48
C ASN A 64 -12.21 3.31 4.62
N LYS A 65 -11.58 2.17 4.99
CA LYS A 65 -10.52 1.55 4.18
C LYS A 65 -11.01 1.08 2.81
N LEU A 66 -12.22 0.52 2.75
CA LEU A 66 -12.84 0.12 1.47
C LEU A 66 -13.03 1.33 0.56
N VAL A 67 -13.63 2.40 1.07
CA VAL A 67 -13.84 3.65 0.33
C VAL A 67 -12.51 4.20 -0.15
N PHE A 68 -11.50 4.28 0.74
CA PHE A 68 -10.18 4.76 0.38
C PHE A 68 -9.57 3.98 -0.78
N ILE A 69 -9.56 2.64 -0.69
CA ILE A 69 -8.92 1.78 -1.70
C ILE A 69 -9.69 1.78 -3.01
N LEU A 70 -11.03 1.78 -2.97
CA LEU A 70 -11.85 1.83 -4.17
C LEU A 70 -11.69 3.15 -4.92
N PHE A 71 -11.79 4.27 -4.21
CA PHE A 71 -11.64 5.58 -4.84
C PHE A 71 -10.22 5.81 -5.32
N TRP A 72 -9.21 5.33 -4.58
CA TRP A 72 -7.82 5.39 -5.04
C TRP A 72 -7.59 4.55 -6.30
N ALA A 73 -8.12 3.32 -6.36
CA ALA A 73 -8.01 2.47 -7.53
C ALA A 73 -8.77 3.04 -8.73
N LEU A 74 -9.98 3.57 -8.50
CA LEU A 74 -10.78 4.25 -9.53
C LEU A 74 -10.05 5.48 -10.07
N ASN A 75 -9.47 6.29 -9.19
CA ASN A 75 -8.64 7.43 -9.57
C ASN A 75 -7.44 7.01 -10.43
N GLY A 76 -6.77 5.91 -10.06
CA GLY A 76 -5.69 5.32 -10.86
C GLY A 76 -6.13 4.93 -12.27
N VAL A 77 -7.27 4.24 -12.40
CA VAL A 77 -7.84 3.85 -13.70
C VAL A 77 -8.20 5.08 -14.54
N LEU A 78 -8.91 6.05 -13.96
CA LEU A 78 -9.32 7.27 -14.67
C LEU A 78 -8.13 8.10 -15.15
N ASN A 79 -7.07 8.20 -14.35
CA ASN A 79 -5.82 8.85 -14.75
C ASN A 79 -5.10 8.14 -15.90
N ILE A 80 -5.19 6.81 -15.98
CA ILE A 80 -4.56 6.05 -17.07
C ILE A 80 -5.36 6.19 -18.38
N LEU A 81 -6.68 6.28 -18.27
CA LEU A 81 -7.59 6.47 -19.40
C LEU A 81 -7.70 7.93 -19.86
N ASP A 82 -6.90 8.83 -19.29
CA ASP A 82 -6.93 10.28 -19.53
C ASP A 82 -8.34 10.90 -19.39
N VAL A 83 -9.19 10.30 -18.55
CA VAL A 83 -10.54 10.80 -18.29
C VAL A 83 -10.42 12.00 -17.34
N PRO A 84 -10.92 13.19 -17.72
CA PRO A 84 -10.92 14.33 -16.83
C PRO A 84 -11.83 14.00 -15.64
N HIS A 85 -11.24 13.87 -14.46
CA HIS A 85 -11.95 13.56 -13.24
C HIS A 85 -11.70 14.66 -12.21
N ASN A 86 -12.75 14.92 -11.44
CA ASN A 86 -12.89 16.18 -10.72
C ASN A 86 -12.21 16.14 -9.33
N LEU A 87 -12.05 17.31 -8.73
CA LEU A 87 -11.65 17.53 -7.33
C LEU A 87 -12.41 16.62 -6.35
N PHE A 88 -13.64 16.25 -6.68
CA PHE A 88 -14.49 15.36 -5.88
C PHE A 88 -13.82 14.02 -5.52
N ILE A 89 -13.21 13.32 -6.50
CA ILE A 89 -12.55 12.04 -6.24
C ILE A 89 -11.36 12.24 -5.29
N HIS A 90 -10.56 13.28 -5.54
CA HIS A 90 -9.42 13.65 -4.70
C HIS A 90 -9.86 14.01 -3.27
N SER A 91 -10.96 14.74 -3.11
CA SER A 91 -11.52 15.09 -1.80
C SER A 91 -11.94 13.85 -1.01
N ILE A 92 -12.62 12.89 -1.64
CA ILE A 92 -13.03 11.64 -0.97
C ILE A 92 -11.80 10.85 -0.52
N ILE A 93 -10.81 10.69 -1.39
CA ILE A 93 -9.56 9.99 -1.07
C ILE A 93 -8.87 10.68 0.12
N ALA A 94 -8.77 12.01 0.10
CA ALA A 94 -8.12 12.78 1.15
C ALA A 94 -8.84 12.64 2.50
N ILE A 95 -10.16 12.78 2.53
CA ILE A 95 -10.96 12.64 3.75
C ILE A 95 -10.83 11.21 4.31
N SER A 96 -10.96 10.20 3.46
CA SER A 96 -10.80 8.80 3.88
C SER A 96 -9.39 8.49 4.37
N PHE A 97 -8.35 9.08 3.77
CA PHE A 97 -6.97 8.96 4.22
C PHE A 97 -6.79 9.55 5.62
N VAL A 98 -7.30 10.77 5.88
CA VAL A 98 -7.24 11.41 7.19
C VAL A 98 -7.97 10.58 8.25
N LEU A 99 -9.19 10.12 7.95
CA LEU A 99 -9.95 9.26 8.86
C LEU A 99 -9.18 7.97 9.16
N TRP A 100 -8.61 7.32 8.15
CA TRP A 100 -7.82 6.11 8.32
C TRP A 100 -6.59 6.38 9.21
N PHE A 101 -5.89 7.48 8.96
CA PHE A 101 -4.72 7.86 9.72
C PHE A 101 -5.05 8.10 11.20
N VAL A 102 -6.17 8.76 11.52
CA VAL A 102 -6.59 8.98 12.91
C VAL A 102 -6.95 7.67 13.61
N PHE A 103 -7.73 6.80 12.97
CA PHE A 103 -8.19 5.55 13.58
C PHE A 103 -7.11 4.47 13.69
N GLU A 104 -6.22 4.35 12.70
CA GLU A 104 -5.15 3.34 12.70
C GLU A 104 -3.87 3.87 13.36
N GLY A 105 -3.52 5.13 13.10
CA GLY A 105 -2.27 5.73 13.58
C GLY A 105 -2.20 5.80 15.09
N THR A 106 -3.30 6.13 15.76
CA THR A 106 -3.39 6.13 17.23
C THR A 106 -3.13 4.74 17.81
N SER A 107 -3.64 3.68 17.17
CA SER A 107 -3.43 2.30 17.63
C SER A 107 -1.98 1.82 17.51
N TYR A 108 -1.22 2.36 16.54
CA TYR A 108 0.19 2.00 16.33
C TYR A 108 1.10 2.59 17.41
N PHE A 109 0.81 3.81 17.89
CA PHE A 109 1.56 4.44 18.99
C PHE A 109 1.30 3.80 20.36
N LEU A 110 0.16 3.13 20.53
CA LEU A 110 -0.23 2.45 21.77
C LEU A 110 0.36 1.04 21.93
N ARG A 111 0.85 0.40 20.85
CA ARG A 111 1.47 -0.94 20.89
C ARG A 111 3.00 -0.87 21.00
N GLY A 112 3.47 -0.27 22.09
CA GLY A 112 4.88 -0.30 22.46
C GLY A 112 5.32 -1.72 22.86
N ASN A 113 6.44 -2.17 22.28
CA ASN A 113 7.23 -3.34 22.66
C ASN A 113 6.66 -4.74 22.37
N GLN A 114 6.96 -5.25 21.18
CA GLN A 114 7.16 -6.70 21.01
C GLN A 114 8.58 -6.99 20.51
N LYS A 115 9.31 -7.81 21.28
CA LYS A 115 10.71 -8.17 21.04
C LYS A 115 10.82 -9.06 19.79
N VAL A 116 11.31 -8.48 18.69
CA VAL A 116 11.51 -9.19 17.42
C VAL A 116 12.87 -9.92 17.44
N LYS A 117 12.85 -11.23 17.14
CA LYS A 117 13.97 -12.19 17.27
C LYS A 117 15.18 -11.92 16.34
N ASN A 118 15.10 -10.94 15.42
CA ASN A 118 16.21 -10.47 14.57
C ASN A 118 16.18 -8.93 14.46
N ARG A 119 16.53 -8.25 15.54
CA ARG A 119 16.34 -6.79 15.71
C ARG A 119 17.07 -5.96 14.64
N SER A 120 18.30 -6.31 14.30
CA SER A 120 19.14 -5.53 13.36
C SER A 120 18.64 -5.58 11.91
N LEU A 121 18.37 -6.78 11.39
CA LEU A 121 17.88 -6.95 10.01
C LEU A 121 16.47 -6.36 9.85
N HIS A 122 15.60 -6.48 10.87
CA HIS A 122 14.29 -5.84 10.87
C HIS A 122 14.39 -4.30 10.83
N LEU A 123 15.28 -3.72 11.66
CA LEU A 123 15.54 -2.28 11.66
C LEU A 123 16.07 -1.78 10.31
N LEU A 124 17.03 -2.50 9.69
CA LEU A 124 17.58 -2.15 8.39
C LEU A 124 16.49 -2.04 7.32
N TRP A 125 15.61 -3.04 7.23
CA TRP A 125 14.51 -3.02 6.25
C TRP A 125 13.48 -1.91 6.50
N ASN A 126 13.24 -1.54 7.76
CA ASN A 126 12.37 -0.40 8.07
C ASN A 126 13.04 0.92 7.64
N VAL A 127 14.34 1.07 7.88
CA VAL A 127 15.11 2.25 7.42
C VAL A 127 15.08 2.35 5.89
N VAL A 128 15.29 1.23 5.20
CA VAL A 128 15.21 1.16 3.73
C VAL A 128 13.83 1.57 3.23
N MET A 129 12.75 1.13 3.89
CA MET A 129 11.38 1.52 3.54
C MET A 129 11.15 3.03 3.73
N VAL A 130 11.57 3.59 4.88
CA VAL A 130 11.46 5.03 5.15
C VAL A 130 12.27 5.84 4.14
N LEU A 131 13.51 5.46 3.85
CA LEU A 131 14.34 6.13 2.84
C LEU A 131 13.74 6.05 1.44
N GLY A 132 13.19 4.89 1.05
CA GLY A 132 12.51 4.73 -0.24
C GLY A 132 11.30 5.64 -0.36
N THR A 133 10.45 5.71 0.67
CA THR A 133 9.28 6.62 0.67
C THR A 133 9.68 8.09 0.65
N LEU A 134 10.70 8.50 1.41
CA LEU A 134 11.23 9.86 1.38
C LEU A 134 11.83 10.22 0.01
N ALA A 135 12.53 9.28 -0.64
CA ALA A 135 13.07 9.47 -1.98
C ALA A 135 11.95 9.66 -3.03
N ILE A 136 10.82 8.95 -2.91
CA ILE A 136 9.66 9.17 -3.79
C ILE A 136 9.07 10.56 -3.58
N ILE A 137 8.88 10.99 -2.32
CA ILE A 137 8.34 12.31 -1.99
C ILE A 137 9.29 13.40 -2.50
N ALA A 138 10.58 13.31 -2.18
CA ALA A 138 11.60 14.25 -2.61
C ALA A 138 11.72 14.29 -4.13
N GLY A 139 11.82 13.13 -4.79
CA GLY A 139 11.87 13.02 -6.24
C GLY A 139 10.64 13.66 -6.91
N SER A 140 9.45 13.45 -6.36
CA SER A 140 8.20 14.06 -6.84
C SER A 140 8.20 15.58 -6.68
N LEU A 141 8.66 16.10 -5.54
CA LEU A 141 8.82 17.54 -5.31
C LEU A 141 9.85 18.15 -6.27
N LEU A 142 11.02 17.52 -6.41
CA LEU A 142 12.07 17.94 -7.34
C LEU A 142 11.57 17.97 -8.78
N LYS A 143 10.61 17.10 -9.13
CA LYS A 143 10.00 17.06 -10.47
C LYS A 143 9.17 18.31 -10.73
N ILE A 144 8.41 18.73 -9.72
CA ILE A 144 7.62 19.96 -9.76
C ILE A 144 8.55 21.17 -9.86
N LEU A 145 9.71 21.13 -9.20
CA LEU A 145 10.75 22.17 -9.31
C LEU A 145 11.59 22.08 -10.60
N ASN A 146 11.31 21.14 -11.51
CA ASN A 146 12.06 20.91 -12.76
C ASN A 146 13.57 20.68 -12.57
N TRP A 147 14.01 20.10 -11.45
CA TRP A 147 15.42 19.80 -11.23
C TRP A 147 15.84 18.55 -12.04
N GLU A 148 16.95 18.64 -12.77
CA GLU A 148 17.58 17.59 -13.59
C GLU A 148 17.64 16.19 -12.94
N TYR A 149 18.01 16.10 -11.65
CA TYR A 149 18.13 14.80 -10.96
C TYR A 149 16.82 14.24 -10.40
N SER A 150 15.70 14.96 -10.54
CA SER A 150 14.40 14.56 -10.02
C SER A 150 14.04 13.13 -10.46
N THR A 151 14.12 12.86 -11.76
CA THR A 151 13.69 11.58 -12.34
C THR A 151 14.53 10.43 -11.77
N LEU A 152 15.84 10.64 -11.59
CA LEU A 152 16.74 9.63 -11.04
C LEU A 152 16.42 9.31 -9.58
N VAL A 153 16.21 10.34 -8.75
CA VAL A 153 15.81 10.17 -7.33
C VAL A 153 14.47 9.45 -7.22
N LEU A 154 13.53 9.79 -8.11
CA LEU A 154 12.20 9.19 -8.16
C LEU A 154 12.27 7.70 -8.56
N ILE A 155 13.06 7.35 -9.58
CA ILE A 155 13.32 5.96 -9.99
C ILE A 155 13.93 5.16 -8.84
N LEU A 156 14.97 5.68 -8.18
CA LEU A 156 15.61 5.00 -7.06
C LEU A 156 14.62 4.74 -5.91
N GLY A 157 13.79 5.73 -5.56
CA GLY A 157 12.77 5.58 -4.53
C GLY A 157 11.77 4.46 -4.83
N ILE A 158 11.25 4.41 -6.06
CA ILE A 158 10.33 3.35 -6.49
C ILE A 158 11.03 1.99 -6.53
N ALA A 159 12.26 1.92 -7.02
CA ALA A 159 13.01 0.67 -7.09
C ALA A 159 13.23 0.07 -5.69
N ILE A 160 13.59 0.90 -4.70
CA ILE A 160 13.72 0.50 -3.30
C ILE A 160 12.38 0.00 -2.75
N LEU A 161 11.28 0.71 -3.06
CA LEU A 161 9.94 0.30 -2.62
C LEU A 161 9.52 -1.05 -3.22
N CYS A 162 9.75 -1.25 -4.52
CA CYS A 162 9.51 -2.52 -5.20
C CYS A 162 10.30 -3.65 -4.52
N ALA A 163 11.61 -3.46 -4.30
CA ALA A 163 12.46 -4.45 -3.63
C ALA A 163 11.95 -4.80 -2.23
N TYR A 164 11.50 -3.80 -1.46
CA TYR A 164 10.90 -4.00 -0.15
C TYR A 164 9.60 -4.82 -0.23
N ILE A 165 8.68 -4.47 -1.14
CA ILE A 165 7.40 -5.19 -1.32
C ILE A 165 7.63 -6.64 -1.73
N PHE A 166 8.55 -6.89 -2.66
CA PHE A 166 8.93 -8.25 -3.05
C PHE A 166 9.44 -9.03 -1.84
N LYS A 167 10.42 -8.47 -1.11
CA LYS A 167 10.98 -9.11 0.07
C LYS A 167 9.92 -9.38 1.15
N ASP A 168 9.00 -8.45 1.40
CA ASP A 168 7.91 -8.62 2.37
C ASP A 168 6.92 -9.72 1.94
N THR A 169 6.56 -9.75 0.65
CA THR A 169 5.70 -10.78 0.06
C THR A 169 6.27 -12.19 0.27
N PHE A 170 7.59 -12.36 0.14
CA PHE A 170 8.27 -13.66 0.36
C PHE A 170 8.59 -13.94 1.85
N SER A 171 8.85 -12.91 2.67
CA SER A 171 9.23 -13.06 4.09
C SER A 171 8.04 -13.24 5.05
N THR A 172 6.81 -13.01 4.58
CA THR A 172 5.56 -13.06 5.35
C THR A 172 5.22 -14.42 5.98
N ASN A 173 6.03 -15.47 5.74
CA ASN A 173 5.82 -16.80 6.33
C ASN A 173 5.94 -16.85 7.87
N GLN A 174 6.54 -15.83 8.52
CA GLN A 174 6.80 -15.85 9.98
C GLN A 174 6.09 -14.75 10.81
N ARG A 175 5.56 -13.69 10.20
CA ARG A 175 4.92 -12.58 10.94
C ARG A 175 3.45 -12.81 11.27
N ILE A 176 2.70 -13.47 10.38
CA ILE A 176 1.25 -13.68 10.53
C ILE A 176 0.92 -14.53 11.76
N THR A 177 1.72 -15.57 12.03
CA THR A 177 1.52 -16.45 13.21
C THR A 177 1.63 -15.71 14.54
N LYS A 178 2.40 -14.62 14.63
CA LYS A 178 2.63 -13.88 15.88
C LYS A 178 1.63 -12.75 16.15
N GLU A 179 1.10 -12.12 15.11
CA GLU A 179 0.01 -11.14 15.25
C GLU A 179 -1.34 -11.81 15.51
N GLU A 180 -1.54 -13.05 15.06
CA GLU A 180 -2.77 -13.82 15.28
C GLU A 180 -2.89 -14.29 16.75
N GLN A 181 -1.81 -14.82 17.36
CA GLN A 181 -1.82 -15.12 18.81
C GLN A 181 -2.09 -13.87 19.67
N ASN A 182 -1.55 -12.71 19.29
CA ASN A 182 -1.70 -11.49 20.07
C ASN A 182 -3.04 -10.79 19.95
N ASN A 183 -3.83 -11.04 18.90
CA ASN A 183 -5.15 -10.40 18.79
C ASN A 183 -6.26 -11.25 19.41
N GLU A 184 -6.01 -12.54 19.65
CA GLU A 184 -6.93 -13.43 20.37
C GLU A 184 -6.83 -13.26 21.90
N GLU A 185 -5.66 -12.88 22.44
CA GLU A 185 -5.49 -12.64 23.89
C GLU A 185 -6.22 -11.38 24.44
N TYR A 186 -6.63 -10.43 23.58
CA TYR A 186 -7.35 -9.22 24.01
C TYR A 186 -8.84 -9.22 23.62
N GLN A 187 -9.43 -10.39 23.37
CA GLN A 187 -10.88 -10.55 23.25
C GLN A 187 -11.56 -11.08 24.53
N LEU A 188 -10.88 -10.98 25.67
CA LEU A 188 -11.48 -11.12 27.01
C LEU A 188 -11.67 -9.75 27.65
#